data_AF-A0A2N5Z453-F1
#
_entry.id   AF-A0A2N5Z453-F1
#
_cell.length_a   1.000
_cell.length_b   1.000
_cell.length_c   1.000
_cell.angle_alpha   90.00
_cell.angle_beta   90.00
_cell.angle_gamma   90.00
#
_symmetry.space_group_name_H-M   'P 1'
#
loop_
_entity.id
_entity.type
_entity.pdbx_description
1 polymer ?
#
loop_
_entity_poly.entity_id
_entity_poly.type
_entity_poly.pdbx_seq_one_letter_code
_entity_poly.pdbx_strand_id
1 'polypeptide(L)'
;TKPDAVNRLIKPCAAIGPSGKYYYYYYGPARLSVEYIVINPYDNKENTFRQIKDTLQLLLYKDNPDFVKTQYLETRGSMADIDIGDLREKVRYNKNKEEKTIHYNPIYAPLMIYEDQVLIFNHIQDKIEIYNSNGILIKNIPITYHKKEEWQNILYQDTKTQKVYTHFKYEWYSEITEIDLETGKLKAPFKITFRNIQKIQINNEYIYFLYSDIEKGMPSKCLYQQKLY
;
A
#
# COMPACT_ATOMS: atom_id res chain seq x y z
N THR A 1 -22.74 13.36 -33.26
CA THR A 1 -21.44 12.71 -32.99
C THR A 1 -21.43 12.28 -31.54
N LYS A 2 -21.64 10.99 -31.29
CA LYS A 2 -21.62 10.43 -29.93
C LYS A 2 -20.17 10.53 -29.41
N PRO A 3 -19.93 11.00 -28.18
CA PRO A 3 -18.61 10.92 -27.58
C PRO A 3 -18.35 9.45 -27.22
N ASP A 4 -17.83 8.70 -28.20
CA ASP A 4 -17.51 7.29 -28.07
C ASP A 4 -16.29 7.10 -27.16
N ALA A 5 -16.50 6.28 -26.14
CA ALA A 5 -15.53 5.35 -25.55
C ALA A 5 -14.23 5.86 -24.90
N VAL A 6 -13.83 7.13 -25.01
CA VAL A 6 -12.53 7.60 -24.47
C VAL A 6 -12.53 7.79 -22.94
N ASN A 7 -13.70 7.85 -22.29
CA ASN A 7 -13.83 8.09 -20.85
C ASN A 7 -14.30 6.88 -20.01
N ARG A 8 -14.31 5.66 -20.56
CA ARG A 8 -14.59 4.46 -19.75
C ARG A 8 -13.35 4.08 -18.93
N LEU A 9 -13.30 4.63 -17.73
CA LEU A 9 -12.43 4.21 -16.63
C LEU A 9 -10.93 4.24 -16.95
N ILE A 10 -10.31 5.41 -16.83
CA ILE A 10 -8.89 5.44 -16.45
C ILE A 10 -8.83 4.91 -15.01
N LYS A 11 -8.81 3.59 -14.88
CA LYS A 11 -8.49 2.91 -13.62
C LYS A 11 -7.05 3.38 -13.29
N PRO A 12 -6.74 3.89 -12.09
CA PRO A 12 -5.41 4.44 -11.83
C PRO A 12 -4.37 3.37 -12.12
N CYS A 13 -3.50 3.66 -13.09
CA CYS A 13 -2.38 2.81 -13.46
C CYS A 13 -1.47 2.73 -12.23
N ALA A 14 -1.36 1.54 -11.65
CA ALA A 14 -0.47 1.36 -10.51
C ALA A 14 0.97 1.51 -10.98
N ALA A 15 1.29 1.00 -12.17
CA ALA A 15 2.56 1.26 -12.82
C ALA A 15 2.59 0.87 -14.31
N ILE A 16 3.54 1.45 -15.04
CA ILE A 16 3.90 1.05 -16.41
C ILE A 16 5.19 0.25 -16.33
N GLY A 17 5.16 -0.99 -16.80
CA GLY A 17 6.37 -1.79 -16.93
C GLY A 17 7.20 -1.41 -18.16
N PRO A 18 8.48 -1.82 -18.23
CA PRO A 18 9.40 -1.41 -19.29
C PRO A 18 9.01 -1.89 -20.69
N SER A 19 8.27 -3.00 -20.79
CA SER A 19 7.72 -3.47 -22.07
C SER A 19 6.49 -2.68 -22.53
N GLY A 20 6.18 -1.54 -21.91
CA GLY A 20 4.98 -0.73 -22.16
C GLY A 20 3.68 -1.36 -21.67
N LYS A 21 3.74 -2.47 -20.92
CA LYS A 21 2.56 -3.10 -20.32
C LYS A 21 2.09 -2.32 -19.10
N TYR A 22 0.80 -2.25 -18.90
CA TYR A 22 0.20 -1.56 -17.77
C TYR A 22 -0.18 -2.56 -16.67
N TYR A 23 0.13 -2.22 -15.42
CA TYR A 23 -0.19 -3.02 -14.24
C TYR A 23 -1.23 -2.33 -13.37
N TYR A 24 -2.21 -3.11 -12.92
CA TYR A 24 -3.30 -2.63 -12.07
C TYR A 24 -3.62 -3.65 -10.98
N TYR A 25 -4.25 -3.20 -9.91
CA TYR A 25 -4.84 -4.09 -8.94
C TYR A 25 -6.15 -3.55 -8.34
N TYR A 26 -7.00 -4.48 -7.90
CA TYR A 26 -8.30 -4.18 -7.29
C TYR A 26 -8.45 -4.96 -6.01
N TYR A 27 -8.90 -4.29 -4.96
CA TYR A 27 -9.32 -4.98 -3.75
C TYR A 27 -10.74 -5.52 -3.96
N GLY A 28 -10.95 -6.76 -3.52
CA GLY A 28 -12.28 -7.35 -3.42
C GLY A 28 -13.09 -6.80 -2.25
N PRO A 29 -14.31 -7.32 -2.04
CA PRO A 29 -15.20 -6.91 -0.94
C PRO A 29 -14.48 -6.97 0.41
N ALA A 30 -14.74 -5.98 1.26
CA ALA A 30 -14.10 -5.81 2.57
C ALA A 30 -12.55 -5.81 2.55
N ARG A 31 -11.94 -5.69 1.36
CA ARG A 31 -10.48 -5.78 1.11
C ARG A 31 -9.86 -7.06 1.67
N LEU A 32 -10.61 -8.16 1.64
CA LEU A 32 -10.13 -9.50 2.03
C LEU A 32 -9.52 -10.29 0.86
N SER A 33 -9.50 -9.68 -0.32
CA SER A 33 -8.76 -10.16 -1.48
C SER A 33 -8.21 -9.00 -2.29
N VAL A 34 -7.19 -9.28 -3.09
CA VAL A 34 -6.67 -8.38 -4.13
C VAL A 34 -6.32 -9.18 -5.37
N GLU A 35 -6.64 -8.62 -6.54
CA GLU A 35 -6.35 -9.19 -7.86
C GLU A 35 -5.43 -8.25 -8.62
N TYR A 36 -4.36 -8.79 -9.20
CA TYR A 36 -3.38 -8.06 -10.00
C TYR A 36 -3.50 -8.46 -11.47
N ILE A 37 -3.60 -7.44 -12.31
CA ILE A 37 -3.88 -7.54 -13.72
C ILE A 37 -2.79 -6.83 -14.50
N VAL A 38 -2.36 -7.45 -15.59
CA VAL A 38 -1.49 -6.84 -16.60
C VAL A 38 -2.27 -6.65 -17.89
N ILE A 39 -2.11 -5.48 -18.53
CA ILE A 39 -2.73 -5.14 -19.82
C ILE A 39 -1.61 -4.89 -20.82
N ASN A 40 -1.70 -5.56 -21.97
CA ASN A 40 -0.87 -5.23 -23.12
C ASN A 40 -1.59 -4.13 -23.95
N PRO A 41 -0.99 -2.94 -24.11
CA PRO A 41 -1.64 -1.83 -24.82
C PRO A 41 -1.94 -2.14 -26.29
N TYR A 42 -1.22 -3.08 -26.91
CA TYR A 42 -1.34 -3.37 -28.33
C TYR A 42 -2.56 -4.24 -28.68
N ASP A 43 -2.96 -5.16 -27.79
CA ASP A 43 -4.11 -6.05 -28.01
C ASP A 43 -5.26 -5.81 -27.01
N ASN A 44 -5.05 -4.92 -26.03
CA ASN A 44 -5.98 -4.59 -24.95
C ASN A 44 -6.49 -5.81 -24.16
N LYS A 45 -5.69 -6.89 -24.12
CA LYS A 45 -6.03 -8.10 -23.35
C LYS A 45 -5.61 -7.92 -21.90
N GLU A 46 -6.59 -8.01 -21.00
CA GLU A 46 -6.37 -8.08 -19.55
C GLU A 46 -6.01 -9.52 -19.16
N ASN A 47 -4.90 -9.70 -18.44
CA ASN A 47 -4.51 -10.98 -17.86
C ASN A 47 -4.32 -10.84 -16.36
N THR A 48 -5.11 -11.57 -15.57
CA THR A 48 -4.88 -11.70 -14.13
C THR A 48 -3.70 -12.63 -13.91
N PHE A 49 -2.60 -12.12 -13.35
CA PHE A 49 -1.40 -12.91 -13.10
C PHE A 49 -1.22 -13.29 -11.63
N ARG A 50 -1.91 -12.59 -10.71
CA ARG A 50 -1.86 -12.90 -9.28
C ARG A 50 -3.16 -12.53 -8.57
N GLN A 51 -3.54 -13.35 -7.60
CA GLN A 51 -4.60 -13.07 -6.64
C GLN A 51 -4.13 -13.41 -5.23
N ILE A 52 -4.30 -12.51 -4.26
CA ILE A 52 -4.03 -12.72 -2.84
C ILE A 52 -5.36 -12.68 -2.10
N LYS A 53 -5.56 -13.61 -1.15
CA LYS A 53 -6.79 -13.75 -0.37
C LYS A 53 -6.41 -14.06 1.07
N ASP A 54 -7.11 -13.45 2.02
CA ASP A 54 -7.10 -13.90 3.40
C ASP A 54 -8.24 -14.90 3.58
N THR A 55 -7.92 -16.18 3.41
CA THR A 55 -8.93 -17.25 3.46
C THR A 55 -9.61 -17.33 4.82
N LEU A 56 -8.89 -17.08 5.92
CA LEU A 56 -9.46 -17.16 7.27
C LEU A 56 -10.46 -16.03 7.50
N GLN A 57 -10.08 -14.78 7.19
CA GLN A 57 -11.00 -13.65 7.29
C GLN A 57 -12.17 -13.76 6.31
N LEU A 58 -11.96 -14.30 5.10
CA LEU A 58 -13.05 -14.56 4.15
C LEU A 58 -14.04 -15.61 4.66
N LEU A 59 -13.58 -16.64 5.38
CA LEU A 59 -14.46 -17.63 5.99
C LEU A 59 -15.27 -16.99 7.13
N LEU A 60 -14.62 -16.23 8.03
CA LEU A 60 -15.31 -15.49 9.09
C LEU A 60 -16.35 -14.51 8.56
N TYR A 61 -16.02 -13.81 7.46
CA TYR A 61 -16.92 -12.90 6.75
C TYR A 61 -18.16 -13.62 6.22
N LYS A 62 -17.98 -14.80 5.60
CA LYS A 62 -19.08 -15.60 5.06
C LYS A 62 -20.03 -16.12 6.13
N ASP A 63 -19.48 -16.50 7.28
CA ASP A 63 -20.27 -17.02 8.41
C ASP A 63 -21.01 -15.89 9.15
N ASN A 64 -20.59 -14.63 8.98
CA ASN A 64 -21.10 -13.46 9.72
C ASN A 64 -21.31 -12.21 8.83
N PRO A 65 -22.17 -12.28 7.78
CA PRO A 65 -22.29 -11.22 6.78
C PRO A 65 -22.84 -9.89 7.33
N ASP A 66 -23.66 -9.93 8.38
CA ASP A 66 -24.27 -8.73 8.97
C ASP A 66 -23.27 -7.84 9.74
N PHE A 67 -22.15 -8.41 10.19
CA PHE A 67 -21.18 -7.70 11.05
C PHE A 67 -20.23 -6.79 10.27
N VAL A 68 -20.07 -7.01 8.97
CA VAL A 68 -19.18 -6.22 8.09
C VAL A 68 -19.92 -5.07 7.41
N LYS A 69 -21.15 -4.77 7.87
CA LYS A 69 -21.94 -3.60 7.44
C LYS A 69 -21.31 -2.24 7.74
N THR A 70 -20.18 -2.19 8.46
CA THR A 70 -19.48 -0.93 8.73
C THR A 70 -18.53 -0.52 7.61
N GLN A 71 -19.09 0.24 6.66
CA GLN A 71 -18.47 1.34 5.89
C GLN A 71 -17.22 1.07 5.02
N TYR A 72 -16.86 -0.18 4.74
CA TYR A 72 -15.88 -0.53 3.70
C TYR A 72 -16.50 -1.40 2.59
N LEU A 73 -17.26 -0.70 1.74
CA LEU A 73 -17.37 -0.92 0.29
C LEU A 73 -17.85 -2.31 -0.16
N GLU A 74 -19.14 -2.39 -0.50
CA GLU A 74 -19.69 -3.36 -1.47
C GLU A 74 -19.13 -3.16 -2.91
N THR A 75 -18.23 -2.19 -3.10
CA THR A 75 -17.74 -1.75 -4.40
C THR A 75 -16.33 -2.26 -4.66
N ARG A 76 -16.12 -2.92 -5.80
CA ARG A 76 -14.79 -3.11 -6.41
C ARG A 76 -14.18 -1.72 -6.62
N GLY A 77 -13.18 -1.36 -5.81
CA GLY A 77 -12.50 -0.07 -5.90
C GLY A 77 -11.06 -0.24 -6.38
N SER A 78 -10.65 0.58 -7.36
CA SER A 78 -9.23 0.76 -7.64
C SER A 78 -8.66 1.72 -6.60
N MET A 79 -7.66 1.27 -5.84
CA MET A 79 -7.14 2.02 -4.68
C MET A 79 -5.63 2.28 -4.82
N ALA A 80 -5.10 2.32 -6.04
CA ALA A 80 -3.69 2.63 -6.28
C ALA A 80 -3.26 3.96 -5.64
N ASP A 81 -4.19 4.91 -5.45
CA ASP A 81 -3.92 6.25 -4.94
C ASP A 81 -4.40 6.53 -3.50
N ILE A 82 -4.93 5.53 -2.77
CA ILE A 82 -5.45 5.79 -1.42
C ILE A 82 -4.33 5.58 -0.38
N ASP A 83 -3.93 6.67 0.28
CA ASP A 83 -3.07 6.64 1.46
C ASP A 83 -3.76 5.80 2.55
N ILE A 84 -3.14 4.69 2.95
CA ILE A 84 -3.68 3.83 4.00
C ILE A 84 -3.71 4.55 5.36
N GLY A 85 -2.86 5.57 5.54
CA GLY A 85 -2.92 6.50 6.66
C GLY A 85 -4.29 7.19 6.79
N ASP A 86 -4.91 7.58 5.67
CA ASP A 86 -6.24 8.21 5.64
C ASP A 86 -7.38 7.23 5.99
N LEU A 87 -7.11 5.92 5.95
CA LEU A 87 -8.06 4.87 6.34
C LEU A 87 -7.97 4.52 7.81
N ARG A 88 -6.82 4.78 8.47
CA ARG A 88 -6.60 4.50 9.90
C ARG A 88 -7.51 5.33 10.81
N GLU A 89 -7.87 6.56 10.42
CA GLU A 89 -8.74 7.43 11.23
C GLU A 89 -10.20 6.98 11.28
N LYS A 90 -10.67 6.14 10.35
CA LYS A 90 -12.10 5.83 10.17
C LYS A 90 -12.56 4.50 10.79
N VAL A 91 -11.69 3.76 11.47
CA VAL A 91 -12.10 2.56 12.23
C VAL A 91 -12.21 2.90 13.72
N ARG A 92 -13.27 3.61 14.10
CA ARG A 92 -13.71 3.74 15.50
C ARG A 92 -15.12 3.16 15.61
N TYR A 93 -15.25 2.00 16.25
CA TYR A 93 -16.56 1.39 16.50
C TYR A 93 -17.20 1.96 17.77
N ASN A 94 -18.50 2.26 17.67
CA ASN A 94 -19.33 2.71 18.79
C ASN A 94 -19.53 1.57 19.80
N LYS A 95 -19.03 1.76 21.03
CA LYS A 95 -19.49 1.01 22.22
C LYS A 95 -20.99 1.26 22.37
N ASN A 96 -21.85 0.30 22.04
CA ASN A 96 -23.20 0.14 22.62
C ASN A 96 -23.86 -1.16 22.13
N LYS A 97 -23.29 -2.31 22.52
CA LYS A 97 -23.96 -3.60 22.82
C LYS A 97 -22.88 -4.66 23.02
N GLU A 98 -23.13 -5.61 23.91
CA GLU A 98 -22.27 -6.77 24.18
C GLU A 98 -22.23 -7.73 22.98
N GLU A 99 -21.66 -7.28 21.87
CA GLU A 99 -21.43 -8.07 20.67
C GLU A 99 -19.93 -8.34 20.52
N LYS A 100 -19.58 -9.58 20.17
CA LYS A 100 -18.20 -9.95 19.83
C LYS A 100 -17.77 -9.12 18.62
N THR A 101 -16.97 -8.07 18.84
CA THR A 101 -16.37 -7.30 17.75
C THR A 101 -15.33 -8.16 17.05
N ILE A 102 -15.69 -8.73 15.90
CA ILE A 102 -14.73 -9.37 15.00
C ILE A 102 -14.00 -8.23 14.27
N HIS A 103 -12.74 -8.03 14.62
CA HIS A 103 -11.88 -7.04 13.96
C HIS A 103 -11.32 -7.64 12.68
N TYR A 104 -11.69 -7.06 11.54
CA TYR A 104 -11.11 -7.39 10.24
C TYR A 104 -9.95 -6.44 9.91
N ASN A 105 -8.84 -7.00 9.45
CA ASN A 105 -7.69 -6.24 8.99
C ASN A 105 -7.68 -6.25 7.46
N PRO A 106 -7.88 -5.09 6.80
CA PRO A 106 -7.88 -5.04 5.33
C PRO A 106 -6.52 -5.45 4.79
N ILE A 107 -6.50 -6.22 3.70
CA ILE A 107 -5.26 -6.59 3.02
C ILE A 107 -4.56 -5.33 2.55
N TYR A 108 -3.28 -5.22 2.88
CA TYR A 108 -2.35 -4.29 2.25
C TYR A 108 -1.27 -5.06 1.52
N ALA A 109 -1.33 -5.04 0.19
CA ALA A 109 -0.34 -5.69 -0.67
C ALA A 109 -0.01 -4.78 -1.87
N PRO A 110 0.83 -3.75 -1.68
CA PRO A 110 1.14 -2.81 -2.75
C PRO A 110 1.97 -3.47 -3.86
N LEU A 111 1.76 -2.97 -5.08
CA LEU A 111 2.54 -3.30 -6.27
C LEU A 111 3.50 -2.15 -6.57
N MET A 112 4.76 -2.47 -6.87
CA MET A 112 5.79 -1.52 -7.31
C MET A 112 6.53 -2.07 -8.53
N ILE A 113 7.10 -1.19 -9.33
CA ILE A 113 8.03 -1.56 -10.40
C ILE A 113 9.44 -1.27 -9.91
N TYR A 114 10.33 -2.24 -10.05
CA TYR A 114 11.75 -2.08 -9.75
C TYR A 114 12.53 -2.57 -10.96
N GLU A 115 13.23 -1.64 -11.63
CA GLU A 115 13.85 -1.91 -12.92
C GLU A 115 12.83 -2.53 -13.90
N ASP A 116 13.07 -3.76 -14.35
CA ASP A 116 12.21 -4.50 -15.27
C ASP A 116 11.29 -5.53 -14.60
N GLN A 117 11.14 -5.43 -13.28
CA GLN A 117 10.43 -6.39 -12.45
C GLN A 117 9.22 -5.77 -11.76
N VAL A 118 8.23 -6.61 -11.50
CA VAL A 118 7.04 -6.26 -10.72
C VAL A 118 7.20 -6.87 -9.34
N LEU A 119 7.17 -6.02 -8.31
CA LEU A 119 7.24 -6.42 -6.91
C LEU A 119 5.84 -6.32 -6.31
N ILE A 120 5.40 -7.39 -5.67
CA ILE A 120 4.21 -7.40 -4.83
C ILE A 120 4.63 -7.65 -3.39
N PHE A 121 4.38 -6.68 -2.50
CA PHE A 121 4.65 -6.86 -1.07
C PHE A 121 3.47 -7.59 -0.42
N ASN A 122 3.50 -8.91 -0.49
CA ASN A 122 2.46 -9.78 0.04
C ASN A 122 2.63 -9.96 1.56
N HIS A 123 2.16 -8.97 2.32
CA HIS A 123 2.20 -8.99 3.79
C HIS A 123 1.31 -10.08 4.42
N ILE A 124 0.35 -10.65 3.69
CA ILE A 124 -0.47 -11.77 4.16
C ILE A 124 0.33 -13.08 4.21
N GLN A 125 1.27 -13.25 3.29
CA GLN A 125 2.11 -14.44 3.20
C GLN A 125 3.58 -14.16 3.56
N ASP A 126 3.83 -13.07 4.30
CA ASP A 126 5.15 -12.69 4.81
C ASP A 126 6.25 -12.64 3.75
N LYS A 127 5.95 -12.17 2.52
CA LYS A 127 6.92 -12.18 1.43
C LYS A 127 6.76 -11.04 0.42
N ILE A 128 7.87 -10.65 -0.20
CA ILE A 128 7.89 -9.92 -1.47
C ILE A 128 7.91 -10.94 -2.59
N GLU A 129 6.97 -10.82 -3.52
CA GLU A 129 6.87 -11.65 -4.72
C GLU A 129 7.42 -10.86 -5.90
N ILE A 130 8.45 -11.40 -6.57
CA ILE A 130 9.10 -10.76 -7.72
C ILE A 130 8.63 -11.47 -8.99
N TYR A 131 8.07 -10.72 -9.93
CA TYR A 131 7.62 -11.19 -11.22
C TYR A 131 8.40 -10.54 -12.36
N ASN A 132 8.58 -11.28 -13.46
CA ASN A 132 9.09 -10.68 -14.70
C ASN A 132 8.00 -9.89 -15.42
N SER A 133 8.39 -9.23 -16.52
CA SER A 133 7.49 -8.48 -17.42
C SER A 133 6.37 -9.32 -18.07
N ASN A 134 6.41 -10.64 -17.96
CA ASN A 134 5.35 -11.55 -18.42
C ASN A 134 4.41 -11.99 -17.29
N GLY A 135 4.58 -11.47 -16.06
CA GLY A 135 3.77 -11.85 -14.91
C GLY A 135 4.11 -13.24 -14.36
N ILE A 136 5.28 -13.78 -14.69
CA ILE A 136 5.76 -15.06 -14.17
C ILE A 136 6.58 -14.80 -12.90
N LEU A 137 6.25 -15.50 -11.83
CA LEU A 137 6.95 -15.42 -10.54
C LEU A 137 8.40 -15.92 -10.71
N ILE A 138 9.37 -15.09 -10.36
CA ILE A 138 10.81 -15.39 -10.41
C ILE A 138 11.31 -15.81 -9.04
N LYS A 139 10.97 -15.04 -8.00
CA LYS A 139 11.55 -15.19 -6.66
C LYS A 139 10.54 -14.75 -5.59
N ASN A 140 10.65 -15.37 -4.41
CA ASN A 140 10.02 -14.87 -3.19
C ASN A 140 11.12 -14.46 -2.21
N ILE A 141 10.89 -13.38 -1.47
CA ILE A 141 11.80 -12.87 -0.46
C ILE A 141 11.03 -12.73 0.85
N PRO A 142 11.41 -13.43 1.93
CA PRO A 142 10.68 -13.36 3.19
C PRO A 142 10.81 -11.97 3.82
N ILE A 143 9.73 -11.48 4.41
CA ILE A 143 9.69 -10.21 5.15
C ILE A 143 8.98 -10.41 6.49
N THR A 144 9.38 -9.64 7.49
CA THR A 144 8.79 -9.71 8.84
C THR A 144 8.52 -8.35 9.46
N TYR A 145 8.95 -7.26 8.81
CA TYR A 145 8.86 -5.92 9.36
C TYR A 145 7.42 -5.46 9.60
N HIS A 146 6.47 -5.99 8.82
CA HIS A 146 5.05 -5.64 8.88
C HIS A 146 4.35 -6.18 10.12
N LYS A 147 5.02 -7.06 10.88
CA LYS A 147 4.52 -7.61 12.14
C LYS A 147 4.79 -6.70 13.34
N LYS A 148 5.60 -5.64 13.17
CA LYS A 148 5.87 -4.66 14.23
C LYS A 148 4.64 -3.75 14.41
N GLU A 149 4.25 -3.52 15.66
CA GLU A 149 3.07 -2.71 15.99
C GLU A 149 3.20 -1.26 15.50
N GLU A 150 4.42 -0.73 15.48
CA GLU A 150 4.71 0.64 15.06
C GLU A 150 4.65 0.83 13.54
N TRP A 151 4.56 -0.27 12.77
CA TRP A 151 4.54 -0.19 11.32
C TRP A 151 3.29 0.55 10.81
N GLN A 152 3.50 1.49 9.90
CA GLN A 152 2.45 2.39 9.42
C GLN A 152 1.65 1.86 8.22
N ASN A 153 1.81 0.57 7.85
CA ASN A 153 1.15 -0.05 6.68
C ASN A 153 1.35 0.79 5.41
N ILE A 154 2.56 1.32 5.23
CA ILE A 154 2.89 2.18 4.09
C ILE A 154 4.31 1.91 3.62
N LEU A 155 4.47 1.91 2.31
CA LEU A 155 5.74 1.82 1.62
C LEU A 155 5.93 3.07 0.76
N TYR A 156 7.18 3.52 0.65
CA TYR A 156 7.60 4.62 -0.20
C TYR A 156 8.65 4.11 -1.17
N GLN A 157 8.54 4.50 -2.42
CA GLN A 157 9.60 4.23 -3.39
C GLN A 157 10.29 5.55 -3.73
N ASP A 158 11.62 5.56 -3.64
CA ASP A 158 12.40 6.66 -4.18
C ASP A 158 12.33 6.61 -5.71
N THR A 159 11.76 7.66 -6.30
CA THR A 159 11.53 7.74 -7.75
C THR A 159 12.82 7.78 -8.57
N LYS A 160 13.96 8.15 -7.98
CA LYS A 160 15.27 8.21 -8.65
C LYS A 160 16.12 6.97 -8.40
N THR A 161 16.24 6.55 -7.15
CA THR A 161 17.11 5.42 -6.78
C THR A 161 16.40 4.07 -6.83
N GLN A 162 15.07 4.08 -6.98
CA GLN A 162 14.19 2.89 -6.92
C GLN A 162 14.23 2.13 -5.58
N LYS A 163 14.98 2.64 -4.59
CA LYS A 163 15.01 2.09 -3.22
C LYS A 163 13.63 2.17 -2.60
N VAL A 164 13.26 1.13 -1.85
CA VAL A 164 11.96 1.07 -1.16
C VAL A 164 12.18 1.27 0.32
N TYR A 165 11.33 2.11 0.92
CA TYR A 165 11.35 2.45 2.33
C TYR A 165 10.00 2.15 2.95
N THR A 166 10.00 2.02 4.28
CA THR A 166 8.81 1.84 5.09
C THR A 166 8.85 2.76 6.31
N HIS A 167 7.70 2.99 6.95
CA HIS A 167 7.57 3.92 8.08
C HIS A 167 7.14 3.21 9.35
N PHE A 168 7.86 3.50 10.42
CA PHE A 168 7.49 3.18 11.80
C PHE A 168 7.22 4.47 12.57
N LYS A 169 6.12 4.50 13.31
CA LYS A 169 5.72 5.65 14.12
C LYS A 169 5.80 5.29 15.59
N TYR A 170 6.64 6.02 16.29
CA TYR A 170 6.76 5.98 17.75
C TYR A 170 6.06 7.19 18.35
N GLU A 171 5.95 7.20 19.69
CA GLU A 171 5.26 8.28 20.42
C GLU A 171 5.84 9.67 20.10
N TRP A 172 7.18 9.76 20.02
CA TRP A 172 7.92 11.02 19.93
C TRP A 172 8.66 11.24 18.61
N TYR A 173 8.73 10.23 17.75
CA TYR A 173 9.50 10.29 16.51
C TYR A 173 8.97 9.31 15.46
N SER A 174 9.43 9.48 14.22
CA SER A 174 9.20 8.53 13.13
C SER A 174 10.51 7.95 12.66
N GLU A 175 10.49 6.70 12.20
CA GLU A 175 11.61 6.06 11.53
C GLU A 175 11.24 5.72 10.10
N ILE A 176 12.13 6.07 9.18
CA ILE A 176 12.04 5.73 7.77
C ILE A 176 13.17 4.77 7.48
N THR A 177 12.83 3.56 7.07
CA THR A 177 13.80 2.47 6.98
C THR A 177 13.76 1.85 5.60
N GLU A 178 14.92 1.74 4.96
CA GLU A 178 15.05 1.06 3.67
C GLU A 178 14.81 -0.45 3.86
N ILE A 179 14.04 -1.04 2.93
CA ILE A 179 13.87 -2.47 2.80
C ILE A 179 14.89 -2.96 1.78
N ASP A 180 15.77 -3.86 2.22
CA ASP A 180 16.67 -4.58 1.34
C ASP A 180 15.86 -5.52 0.43
N LEU A 181 15.83 -5.23 -0.87
CA LEU A 181 15.06 -5.99 -1.86
C LEU A 181 15.72 -7.31 -2.26
N GLU A 182 16.90 -7.66 -1.73
CA GLU A 182 17.53 -8.96 -1.95
C GLU A 182 17.21 -9.93 -0.81
N THR A 183 17.20 -9.40 0.43
CA THR A 183 17.06 -10.21 1.65
C THR A 183 15.74 -9.99 2.40
N GLY A 184 14.98 -8.94 2.09
CA GLY A 184 13.74 -8.56 2.78
C GLY A 184 13.96 -7.98 4.19
N LYS A 185 15.20 -7.65 4.54
CA LYS A 185 15.57 -7.12 5.86
C LYS A 185 15.53 -5.60 5.84
N LEU A 186 15.29 -5.02 7.01
CA LEU A 186 15.41 -3.59 7.20
C LEU A 186 16.88 -3.18 7.34
N LYS A 187 17.28 -2.11 6.67
CA LYS A 187 18.56 -1.44 6.91
C LYS A 187 18.48 -0.55 8.15
N ALA A 188 19.51 0.25 8.40
CA ALA A 188 19.52 1.20 9.50
C ALA A 188 18.33 2.19 9.37
N PRO A 189 17.63 2.49 10.48
CA PRO A 189 16.50 3.43 10.46
C PRO A 189 17.00 4.88 10.41
N PHE A 190 16.38 5.69 9.55
CA PHE A 190 16.55 7.13 9.54
C PHE A 190 15.52 7.78 10.46
N LYS A 191 15.98 8.40 11.55
CA LYS A 191 15.11 8.96 12.59
C LYS A 191 14.71 10.40 12.27
N ILE A 192 13.41 10.64 12.23
CA ILE A 192 12.80 11.97 12.09
C ILE A 192 12.22 12.39 13.43
N THR A 193 12.79 13.42 14.04
CA THR A 193 12.36 13.99 15.34
C THR A 193 11.14 14.91 15.21
N PHE A 194 10.16 14.50 14.41
CA PHE A 194 8.87 15.17 14.29
C PHE A 194 7.76 14.15 14.55
N ARG A 195 6.79 14.55 15.37
CA ARG A 195 5.60 13.76 15.63
C ARG A 195 4.60 13.94 14.49
N ASN A 196 3.84 12.90 14.15
CA ASN A 196 2.71 13.00 13.21
C ASN A 196 3.06 13.67 11.86
N ILE A 197 4.22 13.35 11.28
CA ILE A 197 4.54 13.80 9.92
C ILE A 197 3.53 13.23 8.90
N GLN A 198 3.24 14.00 7.85
CA GLN A 198 2.22 13.69 6.86
C GLN A 198 2.74 13.86 5.44
N LYS A 199 2.05 13.26 4.46
CA LYS A 199 2.37 13.37 3.02
C LYS A 199 3.87 13.15 2.72
N ILE A 200 4.41 12.06 3.26
CA ILE A 200 5.81 11.72 3.08
C ILE A 200 6.05 11.33 1.62
N GLN A 201 7.10 11.89 1.01
CA GLN A 201 7.60 11.52 -0.30
C GLN A 201 9.12 11.36 -0.23
N ILE A 202 9.67 10.44 -1.01
CA ILE A 202 11.11 10.22 -1.10
C ILE A 202 11.53 10.37 -2.56
N ASN A 203 12.55 11.20 -2.79
CA ASN A 203 13.08 11.43 -4.13
C ASN A 203 14.56 11.77 -4.02
N ASN A 204 15.38 11.02 -4.75
CA ASN A 204 16.83 11.22 -4.83
C ASN A 204 17.51 11.24 -3.46
N GLU A 205 17.18 10.29 -2.60
CA GLU A 205 17.71 10.19 -1.24
C GLU A 205 17.35 11.40 -0.36
N TYR A 206 16.34 12.20 -0.73
CA TYR A 206 15.75 13.19 0.15
C TYR A 206 14.35 12.75 0.53
N ILE A 207 14.04 12.88 1.82
CA ILE A 207 12.69 12.75 2.34
C ILE A 207 12.05 14.12 2.48
N TYR A 208 10.83 14.23 1.97
CA TYR A 208 9.97 15.40 2.02
C TYR A 208 8.73 15.04 2.84
N PHE A 209 8.33 15.91 3.76
CA PHE A 209 7.12 15.68 4.56
C PHE A 209 6.50 16.99 5.03
N LEU A 210 5.19 16.94 5.27
CA LEU A 210 4.46 18.02 5.91
C LEU A 210 4.45 17.82 7.43
N TYR A 211 4.68 18.91 8.15
CA TYR A 211 4.57 18.92 9.61
C TYR A 211 3.99 20.24 10.11
N SER A 212 3.18 20.17 11.15
CA SER A 212 2.60 21.30 11.88
C SER A 212 2.64 21.00 13.38
N ASP A 213 3.11 21.96 14.18
CA ASP A 213 3.14 21.86 15.63
C ASP A 213 2.05 22.77 16.22
N ILE A 214 0.84 22.23 16.35
CA ILE A 214 -0.30 22.98 16.88
C ILE A 214 -0.03 23.41 18.33
N GLU A 215 0.68 22.58 19.11
CA GLU A 215 1.01 22.84 20.51
C GLU A 215 1.97 24.04 20.66
N LYS A 216 2.86 24.25 19.68
CA LYS A 216 3.75 25.42 19.62
C LYS A 216 3.20 26.59 18.82
N GLY A 217 1.90 26.60 18.50
CA GLY A 217 1.27 27.71 17.78
C GLY A 217 1.67 27.80 16.30
N MET A 218 2.07 26.68 15.68
CA MET A 218 2.31 26.56 14.24
C MET A 218 1.15 25.80 13.57
N PRO A 219 -0.01 26.44 13.34
CA PRO A 219 -1.19 25.77 12.77
C PRO A 219 -1.01 25.40 11.29
N SER A 220 -0.13 26.11 10.58
CA SER A 220 0.14 25.85 9.17
C SER A 220 1.11 24.68 9.01
N LYS A 221 0.82 23.78 8.06
CA LYS A 221 1.73 22.71 7.66
C LYS A 221 2.87 23.30 6.85
N CYS A 222 4.10 23.08 7.29
CA CYS A 222 5.30 23.43 6.55
C CYS A 222 5.87 22.19 5.86
N LEU A 223 6.45 22.39 4.68
CA LEU A 223 7.23 21.37 3.99
C LEU A 223 8.64 21.32 4.57
N TYR A 224 9.06 20.15 5.01
CA TYR A 224 10.41 19.87 5.49
C TYR A 224 11.11 18.93 4.51
N GLN A 225 12.43 19.08 4.42
CA GLN A 225 13.30 18.23 3.61
C GLN A 225 14.49 17.77 4.47
N GLN A 226 14.83 16.48 4.39
CA GLN A 226 16.03 15.93 5.03
C GLN A 226 16.73 14.95 4.07
N LYS A 227 18.05 14.87 4.12
CA LYS A 227 18.84 13.92 3.34
C LYS A 227 18.86 12.57 4.06
N LEU A 228 18.52 11.51 3.35
CA LEU A 228 18.65 10.12 3.76
C LEU A 228 20.10 9.69 3.49
N TYR A 229 20.93 9.72 4.53
CA TYR A 229 22.34 9.31 4.55
C TYR A 229 23.31 10.07 3.61
#